data_AF-A0A7V9MUH9-F1
#
_entry.id   AF-A0A7V9MUH9-F1
#
_cell.length_a   1.000
_cell.length_b   1.000
_cell.length_c   1.000
_cell.angle_alpha   90.00
_cell.angle_beta   90.00
_cell.angle_gamma   90.00
#
_symmetry.space_group_name_H-M   'P 1'
#
loop_
_entity.id
_entity.type
_entity.pdbx_description
1 polymer ?
#
loop_
_entity_poly.entity_id
_entity_poly.type
_entity_poly.pdbx_seq_one_letter_code
_entity_poly.pdbx_strand_id
1 'polypeptide(L)'
;MNRRVFRLALPGVAVLLAGWSLLAMPGQPALAQQPATEATTPEAAVVKVCAGCHGMQLVTDTPRDYDAWHDTVQKMIDRGARGTPEEFDLVMDYLFQNMTPIDVNHADAETLMAVLHTSQTAADAIVARRTSRPFKDLAELEKAIPGLDKTLLDAKKRMIFFQ
;
A
#
# COMPACT_ATOMS: atom_id res chain seq x y z
N MET A 1 -2.20 33.18 58.71
CA MET A 1 -2.36 33.95 59.95
C MET A 1 -3.51 34.93 59.77
N ASN A 2 -4.49 34.88 60.68
CA ASN A 2 -5.58 35.86 60.94
C ASN A 2 -6.68 36.07 59.86
N ARG A 3 -7.93 35.61 60.10
CA ARG A 3 -9.00 36.12 61.02
C ARG A 3 -9.71 37.35 60.40
N ARG A 4 -11.03 37.55 60.41
CA ARG A 4 -12.25 36.80 60.80
C ARG A 4 -13.42 37.81 60.64
N VAL A 5 -14.58 37.37 60.11
CA VAL A 5 -15.99 37.83 60.34
C VAL A 5 -16.38 39.32 60.07
N PHE A 6 -17.62 39.72 59.71
CA PHE A 6 -18.95 39.40 60.24
C PHE A 6 -20.11 39.77 59.25
N ARG A 7 -21.05 38.82 59.12
CA ARG A 7 -22.53 38.86 58.98
C ARG A 7 -23.26 40.14 58.52
N LEU A 8 -24.23 39.94 57.62
CA LEU A 8 -25.64 40.26 57.87
C LEU A 8 -26.57 39.39 57.01
N ALA A 9 -27.57 38.82 57.67
CA ALA A 9 -28.64 38.00 57.13
C ALA A 9 -29.88 38.87 56.87
N LEU A 10 -30.73 38.51 55.91
CA LEU A 10 -32.19 38.59 55.99
C LEU A 10 -32.83 37.66 54.93
N PRO A 11 -34.08 37.23 55.18
CA PRO A 11 -34.66 35.97 54.72
C PRO A 11 -35.61 36.16 53.54
N GLY A 12 -36.10 35.05 52.97
CA GLY A 12 -37.35 35.07 52.22
C GLY A 12 -37.30 34.22 50.96
N VAL A 13 -37.72 32.97 51.12
CA VAL A 13 -38.01 32.02 50.05
C VAL A 13 -39.13 32.55 49.16
N ALA A 14 -38.93 32.52 47.85
CA ALA A 14 -40.00 32.39 46.87
C ALA A 14 -39.52 31.43 45.77
N VAL A 15 -39.81 30.15 45.96
CA VAL A 15 -39.74 29.13 44.91
C VAL A 15 -40.87 29.41 43.93
N LEU A 16 -40.54 29.75 42.69
CA LEU A 16 -41.42 29.52 41.54
C LEU A 16 -40.60 29.12 40.31
N LEU A 17 -40.77 27.84 39.97
CA LEU A 17 -40.94 27.31 38.61
C LEU A 17 -39.73 27.31 37.66
N ALA A 18 -39.15 26.10 37.56
CA ALA A 18 -38.90 25.37 36.33
C ALA A 18 -38.49 26.19 35.09
N GLY A 19 -37.18 26.18 34.82
CA GLY A 19 -36.63 26.64 33.57
C GLY A 19 -35.19 26.16 33.41
N TRP A 20 -34.96 24.84 33.50
CA TRP A 20 -33.72 24.27 32.97
C TRP A 20 -33.74 24.40 31.45
N SER A 21 -33.32 25.56 30.95
CA SER A 21 -32.92 25.72 29.56
C SER A 21 -31.61 24.97 29.36
N LEU A 22 -31.73 23.65 29.18
CA LEU A 22 -30.73 22.83 28.49
C LEU A 22 -30.61 23.45 27.09
N LEU A 23 -29.61 24.30 26.88
CA LEU A 23 -29.12 24.55 25.53
C LEU A 23 -28.57 23.20 25.03
N ALA A 24 -29.41 22.48 24.31
CA ALA A 24 -28.99 21.36 23.49
C ALA A 24 -27.99 21.92 22.47
N MET A 25 -26.71 21.67 22.70
CA MET A 25 -25.71 21.84 21.64
C MET A 25 -26.15 20.89 20.51
N PRO A 26 -26.49 21.40 19.31
CA PRO A 26 -26.75 20.51 18.20
C PRO A 26 -25.50 19.66 18.00
N GLY A 27 -25.65 18.34 18.15
CA GLY A 27 -24.57 17.40 17.87
C GLY A 27 -24.03 17.72 16.49
N GLN A 28 -22.73 18.02 16.41
CA GLN A 28 -22.08 18.16 15.13
C GLN A 28 -22.36 16.87 14.36
N PRO A 29 -22.79 16.93 13.08
CA PRO A 29 -22.86 15.71 12.30
C PRO A 29 -21.46 15.12 12.34
N ALA A 30 -21.35 13.91 12.89
CA ALA A 30 -20.21 13.07 12.58
C ALA A 30 -20.19 13.04 11.05
N LEU A 31 -19.15 13.63 10.44
CA LEU A 31 -18.86 13.33 9.06
C LEU A 31 -18.63 11.83 9.03
N ALA A 32 -19.68 11.07 8.70
CA ALA A 32 -19.52 9.74 8.21
C ALA A 32 -18.49 9.88 7.10
N GLN A 33 -17.26 9.40 7.33
CA GLN A 33 -16.28 9.32 6.28
C GLN A 33 -16.96 8.53 5.17
N GLN A 34 -17.30 9.22 4.08
CA GLN A 34 -17.76 8.54 2.88
C GLN A 34 -16.71 7.47 2.60
N PRO A 35 -17.07 6.19 2.44
CA PRO A 35 -16.09 5.18 2.11
C PRO A 35 -15.38 5.68 0.87
N ALA A 36 -14.08 5.98 1.02
CA ALA A 36 -13.24 6.26 -0.13
C ALA A 36 -13.43 5.08 -1.06
N THR A 37 -13.88 5.34 -2.30
CA THR A 37 -14.19 4.28 -3.28
C THR A 37 -13.10 3.23 -3.24
N GLU A 38 -13.49 1.98 -3.02
CA GLU A 38 -12.57 0.86 -2.97
C GLU A 38 -11.79 0.82 -4.30
N ALA A 39 -10.48 0.65 -4.20
CA ALA A 39 -9.63 0.48 -5.35
C ALA A 39 -9.83 -0.94 -5.90
N THR A 40 -10.04 -1.03 -7.21
CA THR A 40 -10.32 -2.31 -7.88
C THR A 40 -9.19 -2.78 -8.80
N THR A 41 -8.08 -2.03 -8.86
CA THR A 41 -6.89 -2.42 -9.62
C THR A 41 -5.63 -2.31 -8.75
N PRO A 42 -4.56 -3.07 -9.04
CA PRO A 42 -3.29 -2.98 -8.32
C PRO A 42 -2.71 -1.56 -8.30
N GLU A 43 -2.78 -0.83 -9.42
CA GLU A 43 -2.28 0.55 -9.53
C GLU A 43 -3.07 1.53 -8.66
N ALA A 44 -4.40 1.39 -8.61
CA ALA A 44 -5.23 2.24 -7.78
C ALA A 44 -5.01 1.92 -6.29
N ALA A 45 -4.88 0.64 -5.95
CA ALA A 45 -4.71 0.17 -4.57
C ALA A 45 -3.34 0.61 -4.01
N VAL A 46 -2.26 0.44 -4.77
CA VAL A 46 -0.92 0.86 -4.33
C VAL A 46 -0.86 2.37 -4.10
N VAL A 47 -1.48 3.19 -4.96
CA VAL A 47 -1.51 4.64 -4.75
C VAL A 47 -2.35 5.00 -3.53
N LYS A 48 -3.53 4.39 -3.37
CA LYS A 48 -4.43 4.65 -2.23
C LYS A 48 -3.78 4.31 -0.89
N VAL A 49 -3.15 3.13 -0.80
CA VAL A 49 -2.59 2.61 0.45
C VAL A 49 -1.19 3.17 0.73
N CYS A 50 -0.25 3.04 -0.22
CA CYS A 50 1.15 3.38 0.01
C CYS A 50 1.43 4.89 0.01
N ALA A 51 0.62 5.70 -0.67
CA ALA A 51 0.75 7.16 -0.63
C ALA A 51 -0.05 7.82 0.51
N GLY A 52 -0.71 7.03 1.37
CA GLY A 52 -1.59 7.54 2.42
C GLY A 52 -0.90 8.29 3.55
N CYS A 53 0.40 8.08 3.75
CA CYS A 53 1.18 8.69 4.85
C CYS A 53 2.50 9.35 4.41
N HIS A 54 3.10 8.89 3.31
CA HIS A 54 4.34 9.43 2.73
C HIS A 54 4.31 9.31 1.20
N GLY A 55 5.29 9.89 0.50
CA GLY A 55 5.38 9.78 -0.96
C GLY A 55 5.72 8.37 -1.46
N MET A 56 5.43 8.12 -2.74
CA MET A 56 5.71 6.84 -3.43
C MET A 56 7.18 6.62 -3.77
N GLN A 57 8.03 7.62 -3.56
CA GLN A 57 9.48 7.52 -3.84
C GLN A 57 10.12 6.36 -3.07
N LEU A 58 9.66 6.07 -1.85
CA LEU A 58 10.18 4.94 -1.07
C LEU A 58 9.93 3.58 -1.74
N VAL A 59 8.84 3.46 -2.51
CA VAL A 59 8.52 2.24 -3.26
C VAL A 59 9.41 2.13 -4.49
N THR A 60 9.58 3.23 -5.24
CA THR A 60 10.37 3.21 -6.48
C THR A 60 11.88 3.11 -6.25
N ASP A 61 12.36 3.61 -5.11
CA ASP A 61 13.81 3.70 -4.81
C ASP A 61 14.33 2.48 -4.05
N THR A 62 13.43 1.63 -3.53
CA THR A 62 13.81 0.47 -2.71
C THR A 62 13.19 -0.81 -3.26
N PRO A 63 13.76 -1.41 -4.32
CA PRO A 63 13.37 -2.73 -4.77
C PRO A 63 13.53 -3.75 -3.63
N ARG A 64 12.57 -4.66 -3.50
CA ARG A 64 12.54 -5.71 -2.46
C ARG A 64 12.03 -7.00 -3.07
N ASP A 65 12.44 -8.14 -2.51
CA ASP A 65 11.76 -9.40 -2.79
C ASP A 65 10.33 -9.39 -2.23
N TYR A 66 9.56 -10.42 -2.60
CA TYR A 66 8.15 -10.54 -2.22
C TYR A 66 7.95 -10.55 -0.69
N ASP A 67 8.76 -11.33 0.04
CA ASP A 67 8.66 -11.46 1.50
C ASP A 67 8.97 -10.13 2.19
N ALA A 68 9.99 -9.40 1.72
CA ALA A 68 10.32 -8.09 2.24
C ALA A 68 9.27 -7.02 1.89
N TRP A 69 8.55 -7.17 0.77
CA TRP A 69 7.36 -6.35 0.49
C TRP A 69 6.22 -6.65 1.45
N HIS A 70 5.93 -7.93 1.67
CA HIS A 70 4.90 -8.36 2.62
C HIS A 70 5.18 -7.81 4.03
N ASP A 71 6.42 -7.95 4.50
CA ASP A 71 6.86 -7.36 5.77
C ASP A 71 6.71 -5.84 5.81
N THR A 72 6.93 -5.16 4.69
CA THR A 72 6.79 -3.71 4.58
C THR A 72 5.32 -3.30 4.69
N VAL A 73 4.44 -3.98 3.96
CA VAL A 73 2.99 -3.73 3.99
C VAL A 73 2.42 -4.06 5.37
N GLN A 74 2.86 -5.15 6.01
CA GLN A 74 2.46 -5.47 7.37
C GLN A 74 2.87 -4.37 8.37
N LYS A 75 4.11 -3.87 8.27
CA LYS A 75 4.56 -2.73 9.08
C LYS A 75 3.78 -1.44 8.82
N MET A 76 3.22 -1.26 7.63
CA MET A 76 2.33 -0.14 7.33
C MET A 76 0.97 -0.34 8.01
N ILE A 77 0.40 -1.55 7.94
CA ILE A 77 -0.85 -1.94 8.62
C ILE A 77 -0.72 -1.72 10.12
N ASP A 78 0.35 -2.22 10.74
CA ASP A 78 0.62 -2.07 12.18
C ASP A 78 0.74 -0.60 12.62
N ARG A 79 1.10 0.29 11.68
CA ARG A 79 1.21 1.74 11.88
C ARG A 79 -0.06 2.51 11.50
N GLY A 80 -1.13 1.82 11.11
CA GLY A 80 -2.43 2.41 10.82
C GLY A 80 -2.68 2.75 9.36
N ALA A 81 -1.97 2.12 8.41
CA ALA A 81 -2.35 2.19 7.00
C ALA A 81 -3.77 1.65 6.83
N ARG A 82 -4.56 2.34 6.00
CA ARG A 82 -5.98 2.04 5.78
C ARG A 82 -6.18 1.44 4.39
N GLY A 83 -6.79 0.26 4.36
CA GLY A 83 -7.22 -0.45 3.16
C GLY A 83 -8.11 -1.62 3.56
N THR A 84 -8.91 -2.14 2.62
CA THR A 84 -9.58 -3.43 2.82
C THR A 84 -8.58 -4.58 2.63
N PRO A 85 -8.87 -5.81 3.10
CA PRO A 85 -8.03 -6.97 2.80
C PRO A 85 -7.76 -7.12 1.30
N GLU A 86 -8.77 -6.94 0.46
CA GLU A 86 -8.67 -7.04 -1.00
C GLU A 86 -7.77 -5.94 -1.58
N GLU A 87 -7.79 -4.73 -1.02
CA GLU A 87 -6.87 -3.66 -1.44
C GLU A 87 -5.43 -3.98 -1.04
N PHE A 88 -5.19 -4.63 0.09
CA PHE A 88 -3.84 -5.07 0.46
C PHE A 88 -3.35 -6.21 -0.43
N ASP A 89 -4.22 -7.11 -0.86
CA ASP A 89 -3.88 -8.13 -1.86
C ASP A 89 -3.50 -7.48 -3.19
N LEU A 90 -4.29 -6.51 -3.66
CA LEU A 90 -3.98 -5.72 -4.88
C LEU A 90 -2.67 -4.92 -4.74
N VAL A 91 -2.35 -4.40 -3.56
CA VAL A 91 -1.06 -3.77 -3.27
C VAL A 91 0.07 -4.78 -3.44
N MET A 92 -0.06 -5.98 -2.87
CA MET A 92 0.95 -7.03 -2.99
C MET A 92 1.14 -7.48 -4.43
N ASP A 93 0.06 -7.60 -5.21
CA ASP A 93 0.13 -7.88 -6.64
C ASP A 93 0.93 -6.82 -7.38
N TYR A 94 0.67 -5.54 -7.12
CA TYR A 94 1.41 -4.45 -7.75
C TYR A 94 2.90 -4.50 -7.41
N LEU A 95 3.23 -4.67 -6.13
CA LEU A 95 4.61 -4.70 -5.64
C LEU A 95 5.37 -5.90 -6.20
N PHE A 96 4.72 -7.06 -6.27
CA PHE A 96 5.29 -8.26 -6.87
C PHE A 96 5.58 -8.05 -8.35
N GLN A 97 4.58 -7.63 -9.13
CA GLN A 97 4.70 -7.51 -10.58
C GLN A 97 5.63 -6.37 -11.04
N ASN A 98 5.78 -5.32 -10.22
CA ASN A 98 6.41 -4.07 -10.68
C ASN A 98 7.63 -3.62 -9.88
N MET A 99 7.76 -4.05 -8.63
CA MET A 99 8.78 -3.54 -7.70
C MET A 99 9.66 -4.65 -7.12
N THR A 100 9.57 -5.87 -7.67
CA THR A 100 10.34 -7.03 -7.23
C THR A 100 11.49 -7.32 -8.20
N PRO A 101 12.75 -7.35 -7.72
CA PRO A 101 13.88 -7.88 -8.45
C PRO A 101 13.66 -9.31 -8.93
N ILE A 102 14.12 -9.62 -10.13
CA ILE A 102 14.06 -10.97 -10.69
C ILE A 102 15.40 -11.38 -11.26
N ASP A 103 15.82 -12.60 -10.96
CA ASP A 103 16.92 -13.27 -11.65
C ASP A 103 16.35 -14.23 -12.70
N VAL A 104 16.53 -13.88 -13.97
CA VAL A 104 15.98 -14.62 -15.11
C VAL A 104 16.55 -16.04 -15.20
N ASN A 105 17.74 -16.29 -14.66
CA ASN A 105 18.36 -17.61 -14.73
C ASN A 105 17.87 -18.56 -13.61
N HIS A 106 17.25 -18.04 -12.55
CA HIS A 106 16.91 -18.81 -11.36
C HIS A 106 15.42 -18.75 -10.97
N ALA A 107 14.69 -17.67 -11.29
CA ALA A 107 13.28 -17.50 -10.93
C ALA A 107 12.38 -18.58 -11.55
N ASP A 108 11.33 -19.03 -10.87
CA ASP A 108 10.37 -19.97 -11.45
C ASP A 108 9.51 -19.34 -12.58
N ALA A 109 8.75 -20.18 -13.28
CA ALA A 109 7.94 -19.74 -14.42
C ALA A 109 6.85 -18.74 -14.01
N GLU A 110 6.25 -18.91 -12.83
CA GLU A 110 5.21 -18.02 -12.30
C GLU A 110 5.78 -16.62 -12.03
N THR A 111 6.94 -16.55 -11.38
CA THR A 111 7.64 -15.29 -11.11
C THR A 111 8.08 -14.62 -12.42
N LEU A 112 8.56 -15.39 -13.40
CA LEU A 112 8.88 -14.87 -14.74
C LEU A 112 7.64 -14.23 -15.39
N MET A 113 6.49 -14.91 -15.35
CA MET A 113 5.25 -14.38 -15.92
C MET A 113 4.81 -13.10 -15.22
N ALA A 114 4.83 -13.07 -13.88
CA ALA A 114 4.35 -11.94 -13.10
C ALA A 114 5.25 -10.70 -13.25
N VAL A 115 6.56 -10.86 -13.13
CA VAL A 115 7.49 -9.71 -13.10
C VAL A 115 7.84 -9.22 -14.50
N LEU A 116 8.01 -10.15 -15.46
CA LEU A 116 8.34 -9.82 -16.85
C LEU A 116 7.11 -9.64 -17.75
N HIS A 117 5.89 -9.84 -17.21
CA HIS A 117 4.62 -9.73 -17.93
C HIS A 117 4.56 -10.62 -19.17
N THR A 118 5.07 -11.85 -19.04
CA THR A 118 5.20 -12.79 -20.17
C THR A 118 4.05 -13.80 -20.20
N SER A 119 3.75 -14.32 -21.39
CA SER A 119 2.89 -15.48 -21.51
C SER A 119 3.55 -16.74 -20.93
N GLN A 120 2.73 -17.75 -20.61
CA GLN A 120 3.24 -19.08 -20.21
C GLN A 120 4.24 -19.63 -21.23
N THR A 121 3.92 -19.55 -22.53
CA THR A 121 4.80 -20.02 -23.61
C THR A 121 6.17 -19.33 -23.58
N ALA A 122 6.22 -18.03 -23.30
CA ALA A 122 7.47 -17.29 -23.21
C ALA A 122 8.26 -17.65 -21.94
N ALA A 123 7.60 -17.79 -20.79
CA ALA A 123 8.22 -18.24 -19.55
C ALA A 123 8.82 -19.66 -19.69
N ASP A 124 8.07 -20.59 -20.29
CA ASP A 124 8.52 -21.94 -20.57
C ASP A 124 9.74 -21.94 -21.51
N ALA A 125 9.74 -21.08 -22.53
CA ALA A 125 10.86 -20.92 -23.43
C ALA A 125 12.11 -20.38 -22.71
N ILE A 126 11.95 -19.43 -21.76
CA ILE A 126 13.04 -18.95 -20.90
C ILE A 126 13.61 -20.09 -20.06
N VAL A 127 12.74 -20.83 -19.36
CA VAL A 127 13.13 -21.96 -18.49
C VAL A 127 13.82 -23.06 -19.30
N ALA A 128 13.27 -23.45 -20.45
CA ALA A 128 13.87 -24.45 -21.32
C ALA A 128 15.24 -23.99 -21.81
N ARG A 129 15.35 -22.75 -22.30
CA ARG A 129 16.60 -22.21 -22.85
C ARG A 129 17.69 -22.14 -21.79
N ARG A 130 17.40 -21.59 -20.60
CA ARG A 130 18.41 -21.37 -19.55
C ARG A 130 19.05 -22.65 -19.02
N THR A 131 18.38 -23.80 -19.11
CA THR A 131 18.96 -25.11 -18.74
C THR A 131 20.16 -25.51 -19.61
N SER A 132 20.15 -25.09 -20.88
CA SER A 132 21.22 -25.39 -21.84
C SER A 132 22.30 -24.31 -21.87
N ARG A 133 21.89 -23.06 -21.68
CA ARG A 133 22.76 -21.88 -21.69
C ARG A 133 22.08 -20.78 -20.88
N PRO A 134 22.70 -20.22 -19.84
CA PRO A 134 22.15 -19.09 -19.09
C PRO A 134 22.16 -17.81 -19.93
N PHE A 135 21.21 -16.92 -19.67
CA PHE A 135 21.15 -15.60 -20.31
C PHE A 135 22.22 -14.70 -19.69
N LYS A 136 22.88 -13.89 -20.51
CA LYS A 136 23.94 -12.97 -20.07
C LYS A 136 23.41 -11.58 -19.75
N ASP A 137 22.43 -11.13 -20.54
CA ASP A 137 21.90 -9.79 -20.49
C ASP A 137 20.51 -9.73 -21.12
N LEU A 138 19.89 -8.55 -20.99
CA LEU A 138 18.57 -8.27 -21.50
C LEU A 138 18.49 -8.38 -23.03
N ALA A 139 19.53 -7.98 -23.75
CA ALA A 139 19.54 -8.04 -25.21
C ALA A 139 19.52 -9.50 -25.72
N GLU A 140 20.22 -10.40 -25.03
CA GLU A 140 20.19 -11.83 -25.34
C GLU A 140 18.82 -12.45 -25.04
N LEU A 141 18.17 -12.06 -23.93
CA LEU A 141 16.82 -12.48 -23.59
C LEU A 141 15.82 -12.06 -24.67
N GLU A 142 15.78 -10.77 -25.01
CA GLU A 142 14.87 -10.20 -26.02
C GLU A 142 15.06 -10.78 -27.42
N LYS A 143 16.29 -11.17 -27.76
CA LYS A 143 16.60 -11.81 -29.04
C LYS A 143 16.14 -13.26 -29.07
N ALA A 144 16.31 -13.98 -27.97
CA ALA A 144 16.04 -15.42 -27.90
C ALA A 144 14.54 -15.74 -27.72
N ILE A 145 13.79 -14.85 -27.06
CA ILE A 145 12.39 -15.08 -26.69
C ILE A 145 11.50 -14.08 -27.43
N PRO A 146 10.79 -14.50 -28.50
CA PRO A 146 9.85 -13.64 -29.20
C PRO A 146 8.65 -13.27 -28.34
N GLY A 147 8.07 -12.08 -28.57
CA GLY A 147 6.82 -11.66 -27.93
C GLY A 147 6.97 -10.99 -26.57
N LEU A 148 8.19 -10.77 -26.10
CA LEU A 148 8.45 -9.96 -24.90
C LEU A 148 8.15 -8.48 -25.16
N ASP A 149 7.54 -7.80 -24.18
CA ASP A 149 7.39 -6.35 -24.21
C ASP A 149 8.72 -5.66 -23.85
N LYS A 150 9.47 -5.31 -24.89
CA LYS A 150 10.78 -4.66 -24.75
C LYS A 150 10.71 -3.31 -24.04
N THR A 151 9.60 -2.59 -24.19
CA THR A 151 9.43 -1.28 -23.54
C THR A 151 9.30 -1.47 -22.03
N LEU A 152 8.51 -2.45 -21.62
CA LEU A 152 8.34 -2.83 -20.22
C LEU A 152 9.66 -3.32 -19.61
N LEU A 153 10.39 -4.17 -20.35
CA LEU A 153 11.66 -4.71 -19.86
C LEU A 153 12.74 -3.63 -19.73
N ASP A 154 12.85 -2.69 -20.68
CA ASP A 154 13.80 -1.58 -20.58
C ASP A 154 13.48 -0.68 -19.37
N ALA A 155 12.20 -0.40 -19.12
CA ALA A 155 11.75 0.37 -17.97
C ALA A 155 12.12 -0.31 -16.63
N LYS A 156 12.15 -1.64 -16.60
CA LYS A 156 12.48 -2.45 -15.40
C LYS A 156 13.91 -2.96 -15.35
N LYS A 157 14.77 -2.65 -16.32
CA LYS A 157 16.11 -3.27 -16.46
C LYS A 157 17.02 -3.19 -15.23
N ARG A 158 16.81 -2.22 -14.34
CA ARG A 158 17.56 -2.09 -13.08
C ARG A 158 17.21 -3.16 -12.04
N MET A 159 16.08 -3.84 -12.21
CA MET A 159 15.57 -4.91 -11.34
C MET A 159 15.65 -6.29 -12.00
N ILE A 160 16.17 -6.38 -13.23
CA ILE A 160 16.31 -7.65 -13.96
C ILE A 160 17.78 -8.06 -13.92
N PHE A 161 18.03 -9.25 -13.36
CA PHE A 161 19.34 -9.83 -13.16
C PHE A 161 19.48 -11.15 -13.95
N PHE A 162 20.73 -11.55 -14.16
CA PHE A 162 21.13 -12.66 -15.01
C PHE A 162 22.29 -13.45 -14.40
N GLN A 163 22.24 -13.72 -13.09
CA GLN A 163 23.34 -14.38 -12.38
C GLN A 163 23.42 -15.88 -12.71
#